data_AF-A0A3E3EI69-F1
#
_entry.id   AF-A0A3E3EI69-F1
#
_cell.length_a   1.000
_cell.length_b   1.000
_cell.length_c   1.000
_cell.angle_alpha   90.00
_cell.angle_beta   90.00
_cell.angle_gamma   90.00
#
_symmetry.space_group_name_H-M   'P 1'
#
loop_
_entity.id
_entity.type
_entity.pdbx_description
1 polymer ?
#
loop_
_entity_poly.entity_id
_entity_poly.type
_entity_poly.pdbx_seq_one_letter_code
_entity_poly.pdbx_strand_id
1 'polypeptide(L)'
;MKKIIGNLLYDTEKAEKIYSFMQKIKTSSFGGMNFYEWYSVDVYKTEKDNYFIHSYVKEKPSYKPFIEEYSEPEFEKLLKEIDPDKYIELGFNDFEDA
;
A
#
# COMPACT_ATOMS: atom_id res chain seq x y z
N MET A 1 -4.82 10.72 9.88
CA MET A 1 -5.32 11.18 8.54
C MET A 1 -6.57 10.40 8.15
N LYS A 2 -7.66 11.12 7.85
CA LYS A 2 -8.97 10.59 7.54
C LYS A 2 -9.32 10.82 6.07
N LYS A 3 -9.80 9.80 5.37
CA LYS A 3 -10.24 9.92 3.96
C LYS A 3 -11.50 9.09 3.73
N ILE A 4 -12.43 9.60 2.94
CA ILE A 4 -13.62 8.86 2.53
C ILE A 4 -13.36 8.28 1.13
N ILE A 5 -13.45 6.97 0.99
CA ILE A 5 -13.34 6.24 -0.28
C ILE A 5 -14.56 5.31 -0.35
N GLY A 6 -15.32 5.34 -1.45
CA GLY A 6 -16.45 4.41 -1.61
C GLY A 6 -17.51 4.45 -0.49
N ASN A 7 -17.69 5.60 0.17
CA ASN A 7 -18.56 5.80 1.34
C ASN A 7 -18.04 5.21 2.68
N LEU A 8 -16.80 4.71 2.72
CA LEU A 8 -16.11 4.23 3.91
C LEU A 8 -15.09 5.27 4.40
N LEU A 9 -15.05 5.48 5.72
CA LEU A 9 -14.07 6.38 6.37
C LEU A 9 -12.82 5.59 6.74
N TYR A 10 -11.74 5.85 6.01
CA TYR A 10 -10.40 5.34 6.29
C TYR A 10 -9.69 6.29 7.25
N ASP A 11 -9.35 5.79 8.43
CA ASP A 11 -8.66 6.55 9.47
C ASP A 11 -7.35 5.87 9.85
N THR A 12 -6.24 6.47 9.40
CA THR A 12 -4.88 6.02 9.76
C THR A 12 -4.59 6.08 11.25
N GLU A 13 -5.35 6.83 12.05
CA GLU A 13 -5.17 6.86 13.52
C GLU A 13 -5.83 5.67 14.22
N LYS A 14 -6.84 5.06 13.58
CA LYS A 14 -7.54 3.88 14.10
C LYS A 14 -7.09 2.58 13.45
N ALA A 15 -6.34 2.67 12.36
CA ALA A 15 -5.84 1.51 11.64
C ALA A 15 -4.44 1.16 12.13
N GLU A 16 -4.17 -0.13 12.22
CA GLU A 16 -2.86 -0.64 12.61
C GLU A 16 -1.93 -0.65 11.40
N LYS A 17 -0.74 -0.05 11.55
CA LYS A 17 0.30 -0.15 10.53
C LYS A 17 0.96 -1.52 10.64
N ILE A 18 0.75 -2.37 9.64
CA ILE A 18 1.26 -3.75 9.64
C ILE A 18 2.57 -3.89 8.85
N TYR A 19 2.78 -3.03 7.85
CA TYR A 19 3.92 -3.17 6.95
C TYR A 19 4.29 -1.82 6.32
N SER A 20 5.55 -1.66 5.94
CA SER A 20 5.99 -0.51 5.14
C SER A 20 7.19 -0.83 4.29
N PHE A 21 7.21 -0.27 3.09
CA PHE A 21 8.25 -0.51 2.10
C PHE A 21 8.48 0.72 1.22
N MET A 22 9.49 0.63 0.37
CA MET A 22 9.75 1.64 -0.65
C MET A 22 9.41 1.10 -2.03
N GLN A 23 8.61 1.85 -2.78
CA GLN A 23 8.24 1.51 -4.14
C GLN A 23 8.67 2.59 -5.11
N LYS A 24 9.20 2.18 -6.25
CA LYS A 24 9.53 3.09 -7.35
C LYS A 24 8.31 3.24 -8.26
N ILE A 25 7.62 4.38 -8.17
CA ILE A 25 6.39 4.66 -8.92
C ILE A 25 6.71 5.57 -10.10
N LYS A 26 6.14 5.28 -11.27
CA LYS A 26 6.24 6.13 -12.46
C LYS A 26 5.40 7.39 -12.25
N THR A 27 6.01 8.56 -12.24
CA THR A 27 5.33 9.84 -11.97
C THR A 27 5.03 10.65 -13.22
N SER A 28 5.85 10.51 -14.26
CA SER A 28 5.59 11.16 -15.54
C SER A 28 6.30 10.44 -16.70
N SER A 29 5.92 10.81 -17.91
CA SER A 29 6.64 10.44 -19.12
C SER A 29 6.76 11.67 -20.02
N PHE A 30 7.96 11.96 -20.50
CA PHE A 30 8.21 13.07 -21.41
C PHE A 30 9.19 12.64 -22.50
N GLY A 31 8.82 12.80 -23.77
CA GLY A 31 9.69 12.50 -24.92
C GLY A 31 10.19 11.06 -24.99
N GLY A 32 9.42 10.08 -24.48
CA GLY A 32 9.82 8.66 -24.42
C GLY A 32 10.65 8.29 -23.19
N MET A 33 11.07 9.26 -22.36
CA MET A 33 11.66 8.99 -21.05
C MET A 33 10.57 8.85 -19.99
N ASN A 34 10.69 7.81 -19.17
CA ASN A 34 9.85 7.61 -18.00
C ASN A 34 10.57 8.11 -16.75
N PHE A 35 9.90 8.96 -15.98
CA PHE A 35 10.39 9.45 -14.70
C PHE A 35 9.76 8.63 -13.59
N TYR A 36 10.59 8.28 -12.62
CA TYR A 36 10.19 7.48 -11.50
C TYR A 36 10.69 8.13 -10.22
N GLU A 37 9.86 8.09 -9.19
CA GLU A 37 10.23 8.55 -7.85
C GLU A 37 10.02 7.43 -6.84
N TRP A 38 10.82 7.47 -5.79
CA TRP A 38 10.68 6.53 -4.68
C TRP A 38 9.63 7.05 -3.71
N TYR A 39 8.59 6.25 -3.49
CA TYR A 39 7.54 6.48 -2.52
C TYR A 39 7.79 5.61 -1.30
N SER A 40 7.62 6.18 -0.12
CA SER A 40 7.38 5.42 1.09
C SER A 40 5.93 4.96 1.07
N VAL A 41 5.74 3.67 1.26
CA VAL A 41 4.44 3.01 1.22
C VAL A 41 4.20 2.39 2.58
N ASP A 42 3.13 2.80 3.25
CA ASP A 42 2.70 2.26 4.53
C ASP A 42 1.39 1.50 4.32
N VAL A 43 1.35 0.24 4.76
CA VAL A 43 0.18 -0.62 4.69
C VAL A 43 -0.48 -0.67 6.06
N TYR A 44 -1.78 -0.45 6.06
CA TYR A 44 -2.60 -0.47 7.25
C TYR A 44 -3.69 -1.52 7.17
N LYS A 45 -3.95 -2.16 8.30
CA LYS A 45 -5.09 -3.06 8.51
C LYS A 45 -6.12 -2.35 9.39
N THR A 46 -7.37 -2.40 8.98
CA THR A 46 -8.49 -1.87 9.77
C THR A 46 -9.08 -2.97 10.68
N GLU A 47 -9.82 -2.57 11.72
CA GLU A 47 -10.52 -3.50 12.63
C GLU A 47 -11.57 -4.38 11.93
N LYS A 48 -11.93 -4.07 10.68
CA LYS A 48 -12.90 -4.82 9.87
C LYS A 48 -12.24 -5.63 8.75
N ASP A 49 -10.96 -5.97 8.92
CA ASP A 49 -10.16 -6.75 7.97
C ASP A 49 -10.03 -6.13 6.55
N ASN A 50 -10.25 -4.82 6.40
CA ASN A 50 -9.91 -4.11 5.16
C ASN A 50 -8.48 -3.58 5.22
N TYR A 51 -7.82 -3.53 4.07
CA TYR A 51 -6.46 -3.02 3.92
C TYR A 51 -6.47 -1.71 3.15
N PHE A 52 -5.61 -0.79 3.53
CA PHE A 52 -5.35 0.38 2.71
C PHE A 52 -3.87 0.73 2.71
N ILE A 53 -3.45 1.24 1.57
CA ILE A 53 -2.07 1.60 1.29
C ILE A 53 -1.98 3.10 1.26
N HIS A 54 -1.04 3.64 2.03
CA HIS A 54 -0.70 5.06 2.05
C HIS A 54 0.68 5.27 1.42
N SER A 55 0.70 5.86 0.23
CA SER A 55 1.92 6.13 -0.53
C SER A 55 2.25 7.61 -0.49
N TYR A 56 3.45 7.97 -0.04
CA TYR A 56 3.90 9.35 0.14
C TYR A 56 5.41 9.51 -0.10
N VAL A 57 5.85 10.72 -0.43
CA VAL A 57 7.28 11.05 -0.57
C VAL A 57 7.73 11.80 0.68
N LYS A 58 8.50 11.13 1.55
CA LYS A 58 8.98 11.71 2.82
C LYS A 58 9.67 13.06 2.66
N GLU A 59 10.50 13.19 1.63
CA GLU A 59 11.30 14.39 1.37
C GLU A 59 10.50 15.52 0.69
N LYS A 60 9.31 15.22 0.16
CA LYS A 60 8.47 16.17 -0.58
C LYS A 60 7.03 16.12 -0.04
N PRO A 61 6.77 16.65 1.16
CA PRO A 61 5.43 16.66 1.76
C PRO A 61 4.41 17.47 0.96
N SER A 62 4.87 18.30 0.02
CA SER A 62 4.04 19.01 -0.96
C SER A 62 3.44 18.10 -2.04
N TYR A 63 3.95 16.88 -2.22
CA TYR A 63 3.32 15.87 -3.08
C TYR A 63 2.08 15.33 -2.39
N LYS A 64 0.97 15.26 -3.14
CA LYS A 64 -0.26 14.70 -2.61
C LYS A 64 -0.04 13.20 -2.32
N PRO A 65 -0.21 12.74 -1.09
CA PRO A 65 -0.17 11.32 -0.80
C PRO A 65 -1.34 10.61 -1.48
N PHE A 66 -1.11 9.36 -1.86
CA PHE A 66 -2.13 8.48 -2.40
C PHE A 66 -2.61 7.56 -1.29
N ILE A 67 -3.92 7.36 -1.23
CA ILE A 67 -4.53 6.37 -0.36
C ILE A 67 -5.42 5.54 -1.26
N GLU A 68 -5.11 4.26 -1.34
CA GLU A 68 -5.80 3.25 -2.11
C GLU A 68 -6.30 2.17 -1.16
N GLU A 69 -7.54 1.75 -1.38
CA GLU A 69 -8.20 0.68 -0.63
C GLU A 69 -8.03 -0.62 -1.42
N TYR A 70 -7.74 -1.69 -0.69
CA TYR A 70 -7.68 -3.03 -1.25
C TYR A 70 -8.48 -3.97 -0.36
N SER A 71 -9.29 -4.83 -0.98
CA SER A 71 -9.77 -6.02 -0.29
C SER A 71 -8.61 -6.95 0.03
N GLU A 72 -8.76 -7.82 1.04
CA GLU A 72 -7.73 -8.83 1.38
C GLU A 72 -7.19 -9.62 0.17
N PRO A 73 -8.02 -10.21 -0.71
CA PRO A 73 -7.52 -10.97 -1.86
C PRO A 73 -6.84 -10.11 -2.93
N GLU A 74 -7.18 -8.83 -3.04
CA GLU A 74 -6.49 -7.90 -3.95
C GLU A 74 -5.14 -7.47 -3.38
N PHE A 75 -5.10 -7.18 -2.07
CA PHE A 75 -3.88 -6.83 -1.37
C PHE A 75 -2.89 -8.00 -1.38
N GLU A 76 -3.38 -9.21 -1.14
CA GLU A 76 -2.60 -10.44 -1.18
C GLU A 76 -1.88 -10.60 -2.53
N LYS A 77 -2.61 -10.47 -3.65
CA LYS A 77 -2.04 -10.57 -5.00
C LYS A 77 -0.99 -9.49 -5.24
N LEU A 78 -1.30 -8.25 -4.86
CA LEU A 78 -0.40 -7.11 -5.01
C LEU A 78 0.90 -7.32 -4.19
N LEU A 79 0.77 -7.77 -2.94
CA LEU A 79 1.92 -8.01 -2.07
C LEU A 79 2.79 -9.15 -2.59
N LYS A 80 2.19 -10.22 -3.12
CA LYS A 80 2.93 -11.34 -3.74
C LYS A 80 3.79 -10.89 -4.92
N GLU A 81 3.33 -9.92 -5.71
CA GLU A 81 4.08 -9.37 -6.84
C GLU A 81 5.18 -8.39 -6.40
N ILE A 82 4.93 -7.61 -5.34
CA ILE A 82 5.83 -6.55 -4.90
C ILE A 82 6.91 -7.07 -3.93
N ASP A 83 6.51 -7.85 -2.94
CA ASP A 83 7.37 -8.37 -1.89
C ASP A 83 6.89 -9.77 -1.43
N PRO A 84 7.32 -10.84 -2.12
CA PRO A 84 6.93 -12.20 -1.79
C PRO A 84 7.46 -12.67 -0.43
N ASP A 85 8.54 -12.09 0.09
CA ASP A 85 9.07 -12.45 1.41
C ASP A 85 8.13 -11.96 2.51
N LYS A 86 7.63 -10.73 2.37
CA LYS A 86 6.63 -10.16 3.30
C LYS A 86 5.25 -10.78 3.17
N TYR A 87 4.88 -11.23 1.97
CA TYR A 87 3.70 -12.05 1.78
C TYR A 87 3.71 -13.30 2.67
N ILE A 88 4.85 -14.00 2.74
CA ILE A 88 5.00 -15.18 3.61
C ILE A 88 5.00 -14.79 5.08
N GLU A 89 5.70 -13.71 5.45
CA GLU A 89 5.79 -13.25 6.84
C GLU A 89 4.44 -12.83 7.43
N LEU A 90 3.58 -12.20 6.63
CA LEU A 90 2.23 -11.82 7.03
C LEU A 90 1.26 -13.00 7.11
N GLY A 91 1.72 -14.22 6.79
CA GLY A 91 0.91 -15.43 6.89
C GLY A 91 -0.12 -15.58 5.76
N PHE A 92 0.01 -14.84 4.66
CA PHE A 92 -0.84 -15.03 3.48
C PHE A 92 -0.47 -16.25 2.66
N ASN A 93 0.72 -16.82 2.91
CA ASN A 93 1.06 -18.10 2.33
C ASN A 93 0.26 -19.17 3.08
N ASP A 94 -0.91 -19.50 2.56
CA ASP A 94 -1.55 -20.79 2.80
C ASP A 94 -0.58 -21.86 2.29
N PHE A 95 0.39 -22.24 3.13
CA PHE A 95 0.86 -23.61 3.06
C PHE A 95 -0.35 -24.44 3.46
N GLU A 96 -1.13 -24.88 2.47
CA GLU A 96 -1.85 -26.14 2.59
C GLU A 96 -0.82 -27.13 3.15
N ASP A 97 -1.00 -27.48 4.43
CA ASP A 97 -0.32 -28.59 5.08
C ASP A 97 -0.46 -29.81 4.16
N ALA A 98 0.62 -30.16 3.46
CA ALA A 98 0.74 -31.33 2.60
C ALA A 98 1.61 -32.39 3.26
#